data_AF-A0A1B7I622-F1
#
_entry.id   AF-A0A1B7I622-F1
#
_cell.length_a   1.000
_cell.length_b   1.000
_cell.length_c   1.000
_cell.angle_alpha   90.00
_cell.angle_beta   90.00
_cell.angle_gamma   90.00
#
_symmetry.space_group_name_H-M   'P 1'
#
loop_
_entity.id
_entity.type
_entity.pdbx_description
1 polymer ?
#
loop_
_entity_poly.entity_id
_entity_poly.type
_entity_poly.pdbx_seq_one_letter_code
_entity_poly.pdbx_strand_id
1 'polypeptide(L)'
;MKQFRPSVGQCETGNMIKKFVCLNPQLSSWMLRTSMLGSLLVAGFTQANLAVAQTPECTMTLNNSDIDFGQLNRNLLTRTQQRVSLGQRTLNLSVKCDTPTDMTLFYRAAANINQPGYIFGAGGHYQLNLRDVTLDGQQVTLGHVSASGQLPANSESSLAWEGDQGITMIRDGKPMNGSHLHATIDVSASAQESQLKLRNATEWQGSGRLELAPGGESRYLNLRARTLPVSCVPMLSHGGTVKLGKISHRDLSVNESKKLQSRNIQLSVACEAPVSFALKTIDNQLGTAARSGNEQFGLGNDSSANPIGSYTLSIDSASSQADSHADLYLTQAPLSASSWSEAVSGRMALSKDSLSGFTTRAGSNTGPSPIEQLNTLLTVDVEIAPTRALNVSDEIEIKGSATIEVFYI
;
A
#
# COMPACT_ATOMS: atom_id res chain seq x y z
N MET A 1 62.30 34.31 -16.41
CA MET A 1 61.25 34.06 -15.40
C MET A 1 60.83 32.59 -15.52
N LYS A 2 61.68 31.65 -15.08
CA LYS A 2 61.56 30.84 -13.85
C LYS A 2 60.18 30.19 -13.63
N GLN A 3 60.14 28.90 -13.99
CA GLN A 3 59.19 27.86 -13.55
C GLN A 3 59.01 27.87 -12.03
N PHE A 4 57.78 27.61 -11.58
CA PHE A 4 57.51 27.12 -10.22
C PHE A 4 56.59 25.89 -10.30
N ARG A 5 57.08 24.82 -9.66
CA ARG A 5 56.42 23.54 -9.41
C ARG A 5 55.27 23.71 -8.40
N PRO A 6 54.30 22.78 -8.34
CA PRO A 6 53.68 22.39 -7.09
C PRO A 6 54.34 21.14 -6.51
N SER A 7 54.39 21.15 -5.19
CA SER A 7 55.05 20.26 -4.24
C SER A 7 54.28 18.96 -3.98
N VAL A 8 55.06 17.95 -3.55
CA VAL A 8 54.66 16.64 -3.06
C VAL A 8 54.29 16.71 -1.56
N GLY A 9 53.34 15.86 -1.14
CA GLY A 9 53.07 15.47 0.27
C GLY A 9 51.56 15.39 0.54
N GLN A 10 50.97 14.40 1.22
CA GLN A 10 51.43 13.26 2.02
C GLN A 10 50.33 12.17 1.96
N CYS A 11 50.69 10.90 1.87
CA CYS A 11 49.82 9.80 2.28
C CYS A 11 50.35 9.28 3.62
N GLU A 12 49.58 9.47 4.68
CA GLU A 12 49.78 8.76 5.95
C GLU A 12 49.13 7.37 5.91
N THR A 13 49.80 6.48 6.63
CA THR A 13 49.66 5.03 6.68
C THR A 13 48.55 4.56 7.62
N GLY A 14 47.91 3.44 7.27
CA GLY A 14 47.30 2.57 8.29
C GLY A 14 46.33 1.51 7.76
N ASN A 15 46.84 0.28 7.56
CA ASN A 15 46.17 -1.04 7.67
C ASN A 15 44.83 -1.29 6.93
N MET A 16 44.58 -2.38 6.20
CA MET A 16 45.29 -3.63 5.92
C MET A 16 44.60 -4.30 4.71
N ILE A 17 45.43 -4.84 3.80
CA ILE A 17 45.19 -6.02 2.94
C ILE A 17 44.06 -5.93 1.88
N LYS A 18 44.46 -5.64 0.64
CA LYS A 18 44.11 -6.46 -0.54
C LYS A 18 45.16 -6.25 -1.65
N LYS A 19 45.73 -7.37 -2.11
CA LYS A 19 46.77 -7.46 -3.16
C LYS A 19 46.25 -6.86 -4.47
N PHE A 20 47.01 -5.91 -5.03
CA PHE A 20 46.98 -5.56 -6.44
C PHE A 20 47.96 -6.45 -7.20
N VAL A 21 47.51 -7.07 -8.29
CA VAL A 21 48.38 -7.54 -9.37
C VAL A 21 48.30 -6.47 -10.46
N CYS A 22 49.46 -5.90 -10.77
CA CYS A 22 49.68 -4.91 -11.81
C CYS A 22 49.56 -5.55 -13.21
N LEU A 23 48.90 -4.87 -14.14
CA LEU A 23 49.24 -4.95 -15.56
C LEU A 23 49.39 -3.52 -16.09
N ASN A 24 50.62 -3.19 -16.48
CA ASN A 24 50.98 -1.95 -17.16
C ASN A 24 51.13 -2.28 -18.67
N PRO A 25 50.50 -1.52 -19.58
CA PRO A 25 50.68 -1.66 -21.02
C PRO A 25 51.74 -0.66 -21.54
N GLN A 26 52.49 -1.05 -22.58
CA GLN A 26 53.00 -0.23 -23.70
C GLN A 26 54.12 -1.02 -24.39
N LEU A 27 53.92 -1.52 -25.61
CA LEU A 27 54.09 -0.82 -26.91
C LEU A 27 55.47 -0.19 -27.07
N SER A 28 56.30 -0.75 -27.94
CA SER A 28 57.03 0.06 -28.92
C SER A 28 57.38 -0.75 -30.18
N SER A 29 57.15 -0.08 -31.29
CA SER A 29 57.33 -0.48 -32.68
C SER A 29 58.76 -0.22 -33.16
N TRP A 30 59.36 -1.16 -33.90
CA TRP A 30 60.45 -0.85 -34.83
C TRP A 30 60.18 -1.54 -36.17
N MET A 31 60.18 -0.73 -37.22
CA MET A 31 60.05 -1.14 -38.62
C MET A 31 61.40 -1.54 -39.23
N LEU A 32 61.27 -2.27 -40.35
CA LEU A 32 62.08 -2.29 -41.58
C LEU A 32 63.06 -3.45 -41.84
N ARG A 33 62.72 -4.15 -42.94
CA ARG A 33 63.53 -4.49 -44.13
C ARG A 33 63.86 -5.97 -44.40
N THR A 34 63.23 -6.44 -45.49
CA THR A 34 63.77 -7.22 -46.64
C THR A 34 64.38 -8.60 -46.39
N SER A 35 63.79 -9.65 -47.00
CA SER A 35 64.29 -10.23 -48.26
C SER A 35 63.44 -11.42 -48.75
N MET A 36 63.32 -11.53 -50.07
CA MET A 36 62.78 -12.68 -50.80
C MET A 36 63.60 -13.95 -50.53
N LEU A 37 62.93 -15.09 -50.35
CA LEU A 37 63.36 -16.37 -50.93
C LEU A 37 62.16 -17.33 -50.99
N GLY A 38 61.92 -17.87 -52.18
CA GLY A 38 60.76 -18.66 -52.51
C GLY A 38 60.77 -20.07 -51.91
N SER A 39 59.57 -20.60 -51.69
CA SER A 39 59.28 -22.03 -51.65
C SER A 39 57.79 -22.21 -51.94
N LEU A 40 57.49 -22.74 -53.13
CA LEU A 40 56.17 -23.25 -53.48
C LEU A 40 55.91 -24.51 -52.62
N LEU A 41 55.05 -24.38 -51.63
CA LEU A 41 54.37 -25.51 -51.00
C LEU A 41 52.89 -25.41 -51.34
N VAL A 42 52.42 -26.29 -52.21
CA VAL A 42 51.00 -26.52 -52.44
C VAL A 42 50.46 -27.24 -51.20
N ALA A 43 50.04 -26.46 -50.20
CA ALA A 43 49.24 -26.97 -49.11
C ALA A 43 47.82 -27.18 -49.64
N GLY A 44 47.38 -28.44 -49.72
CA GLY A 44 45.98 -28.76 -49.93
C GLY A 44 45.16 -28.21 -48.78
N PHE A 45 44.47 -27.09 -49.01
CA PHE A 45 43.46 -26.59 -48.10
C PHE A 45 42.28 -27.57 -48.11
N THR A 46 42.24 -28.49 -47.14
CA THR A 46 40.99 -29.12 -46.77
C THR A 46 40.09 -28.02 -46.22
N GLN A 47 39.03 -27.70 -46.94
CA GLN A 47 37.97 -26.83 -46.44
C GLN A 47 37.39 -27.52 -45.20
N ALA A 48 37.83 -27.11 -44.01
CA ALA A 48 37.09 -27.36 -42.80
C ALA A 48 35.79 -26.57 -42.94
N ASN A 49 34.70 -27.27 -43.27
CA ASN A 49 33.35 -26.73 -43.16
C ASN A 49 33.15 -26.33 -41.70
N LEU A 50 33.34 -25.05 -41.39
CA LEU A 50 32.85 -24.45 -40.17
C LEU A 50 31.32 -24.49 -40.27
N ALA A 51 30.71 -25.52 -39.69
CA ALA A 51 29.28 -25.53 -39.45
C ALA A 51 28.98 -24.36 -38.53
N VAL A 52 28.39 -23.30 -39.09
CA VAL A 52 27.83 -22.21 -38.30
C VAL A 52 26.66 -22.84 -37.54
N ALA A 53 26.80 -23.03 -36.23
CA ALA A 53 25.69 -23.44 -35.39
C ALA A 53 24.64 -22.33 -35.46
N GLN A 54 23.59 -22.53 -36.25
CA GLN A 54 22.47 -21.61 -36.31
C GLN A 54 21.74 -21.70 -34.97
N THR A 55 21.62 -20.55 -34.30
CA THR A 55 20.74 -20.44 -33.13
C THR A 55 19.30 -20.55 -33.63
N PRO A 56 18.49 -21.47 -33.07
CA PRO A 56 17.11 -21.65 -33.49
C PRO A 56 16.32 -20.35 -33.32
N GLU A 57 15.57 -19.97 -34.34
CA GLU A 57 14.70 -18.80 -34.27
C GLU A 57 13.40 -19.19 -33.57
N CYS A 58 13.22 -18.68 -32.36
CA CYS A 58 12.02 -18.90 -31.57
C CYS A 58 11.20 -17.61 -31.44
N THR A 59 9.89 -17.77 -31.24
CA THR A 59 8.96 -16.69 -30.93
C THR A 59 8.20 -17.05 -29.67
N MET A 60 8.25 -16.16 -28.66
CA MET A 60 7.52 -16.32 -27.40
C MET A 60 6.31 -15.37 -27.35
N THR A 61 5.14 -15.89 -27.02
CA THR A 61 3.93 -15.08 -26.83
C THR A 61 3.29 -15.37 -25.48
N LEU A 62 2.85 -14.30 -24.81
CA LEU A 62 2.04 -14.34 -23.61
C LEU A 62 0.72 -13.63 -23.91
N ASN A 63 -0.39 -14.16 -23.41
CA ASN A 63 -1.70 -13.51 -23.56
C ASN A 63 -1.79 -12.16 -22.82
N ASN A 64 -1.01 -11.98 -21.75
CA ASN A 64 -0.90 -10.73 -21.02
C ASN A 64 0.49 -10.60 -20.37
N SER A 65 1.11 -9.43 -20.50
CA SER A 65 2.37 -9.07 -19.84
C SER A 65 2.20 -8.14 -18.64
N ASP A 66 1.03 -7.53 -18.49
CA ASP A 66 0.71 -6.58 -17.41
C ASP A 66 -0.38 -7.17 -16.50
N ILE A 67 0.07 -7.72 -15.37
CA ILE A 67 -0.75 -8.43 -14.41
C ILE A 67 -1.27 -7.45 -13.36
N ASP A 68 -2.56 -7.12 -13.46
CA ASP A 68 -3.25 -6.30 -12.47
C ASP A 68 -4.07 -7.18 -11.51
N PHE A 69 -3.65 -7.20 -10.24
CA PHE A 69 -4.41 -7.84 -9.17
C PHE A 69 -5.63 -7.02 -8.74
N GLY A 70 -5.74 -5.77 -9.22
CA GLY A 70 -6.88 -4.90 -9.04
C GLY A 70 -6.83 -4.12 -7.72
N GLN A 71 -7.99 -3.55 -7.39
CA GLN A 71 -8.22 -2.93 -6.09
C GLN A 71 -8.71 -3.99 -5.12
N LEU A 72 -7.99 -4.13 -4.02
CA LEU A 72 -8.31 -5.12 -3.01
C LEU A 72 -9.17 -4.48 -1.92
N ASN A 73 -10.38 -5.02 -1.75
CA ASN A 73 -11.21 -4.72 -0.60
C ASN A 73 -10.68 -5.52 0.60
N ARG A 74 -10.32 -4.80 1.65
CA ARG A 74 -9.71 -5.35 2.86
C ARG A 74 -10.57 -6.43 3.54
N ASN A 75 -11.89 -6.40 3.35
CA ASN A 75 -12.84 -7.35 3.96
C ASN A 75 -12.92 -8.71 3.28
N LEU A 76 -12.47 -8.80 2.02
CA LEU A 76 -12.50 -10.04 1.24
C LEU A 76 -11.16 -10.79 1.30
N LEU A 77 -10.22 -10.28 2.07
CA LEU A 77 -8.88 -10.82 2.18
C LEU A 77 -8.88 -12.04 3.11
N THR A 78 -8.76 -13.23 2.51
CA THR A 78 -8.62 -14.48 3.25
C THR A 78 -7.31 -14.47 4.03
N ARG A 79 -7.43 -14.50 5.37
CA ARG A 79 -6.28 -14.53 6.29
C ARG A 79 -5.74 -15.95 6.39
N THR A 80 -4.55 -16.18 5.87
CA THR A 80 -3.73 -17.34 6.20
C THR A 80 -2.51 -16.85 6.97
N GLN A 81 -2.57 -16.97 8.29
CA GLN A 81 -1.50 -16.57 9.22
C GLN A 81 -1.23 -15.05 9.25
N GLN A 82 -0.04 -14.60 8.82
CA GLN A 82 0.44 -13.21 8.83
C GLN A 82 0.49 -12.58 7.43
N ARG A 83 0.11 -13.34 6.40
CA ARG A 83 0.07 -12.88 5.01
C ARG A 83 -1.37 -12.86 4.52
N VAL A 84 -1.60 -11.96 3.58
CA VAL A 84 -2.87 -11.71 2.96
C VAL A 84 -2.74 -11.99 1.47
N SER A 85 -3.60 -12.85 0.94
CA SER A 85 -3.65 -13.12 -0.50
C SER A 85 -4.14 -11.89 -1.25
N LEU A 86 -3.38 -11.47 -2.26
CA LEU A 86 -3.75 -10.39 -3.18
C LEU A 86 -4.44 -10.94 -4.45
N GLY A 87 -4.65 -12.26 -4.51
CA GLY A 87 -5.29 -12.96 -5.61
C GLY A 87 -4.33 -13.77 -6.48
N GLN A 88 -4.92 -14.44 -7.47
CA GLN A 88 -4.22 -15.24 -8.48
C GLN A 88 -4.66 -14.80 -9.89
N ARG A 89 -3.75 -14.84 -10.85
CA ARG A 89 -3.98 -14.58 -12.27
C ARG A 89 -3.37 -15.70 -13.09
N THR A 90 -4.00 -16.02 -14.22
CA THR A 90 -3.54 -17.10 -15.08
C THR A 90 -3.17 -16.53 -16.45
N LEU A 91 -2.00 -16.90 -16.93
CA LEU A 91 -1.46 -16.52 -18.23
C LEU A 91 -1.28 -17.76 -19.10
N ASN A 92 -1.40 -17.58 -20.41
CA ASN A 92 -1.09 -18.63 -21.38
C ASN A 92 0.21 -18.27 -22.08
N LEU A 93 1.18 -19.17 -22.00
CA LEU A 93 2.45 -19.11 -22.71
C LEU A 93 2.38 -19.96 -23.97
N SER A 94 2.89 -19.44 -25.07
CA SER A 94 3.16 -20.22 -26.27
C SER A 94 4.53 -19.88 -26.82
N VAL A 95 5.31 -20.90 -27.16
CA VAL A 95 6.62 -20.76 -27.81
C VAL A 95 6.61 -21.56 -29.10
N LYS A 96 7.08 -20.95 -30.17
CA LYS A 96 7.26 -21.60 -31.46
C LYS A 96 8.68 -21.38 -31.96
N CYS A 97 9.38 -22.47 -32.23
CA CYS A 97 10.71 -22.46 -32.86
C CYS A 97 10.64 -23.01 -34.29
N ASP A 98 11.56 -22.58 -35.14
CA ASP A 98 11.72 -23.06 -36.52
C ASP A 98 12.23 -24.51 -36.60
N THR A 99 12.95 -24.95 -35.56
CA THR A 99 13.59 -26.26 -35.46
C THR A 99 13.43 -26.84 -34.07
N PRO A 100 13.33 -28.19 -33.93
CA PRO A 100 13.20 -28.84 -32.63
C PRO A 100 14.39 -28.52 -31.70
N THR A 101 14.10 -27.81 -30.60
CA THR A 101 15.10 -27.26 -29.67
C THR A 101 14.70 -27.53 -28.21
N ASP A 102 15.67 -27.59 -27.30
CA ASP A 102 15.42 -27.54 -25.85
C ASP A 102 14.69 -26.22 -25.51
N MET A 103 13.56 -26.29 -24.82
CA MET A 103 12.76 -25.11 -24.47
C MET A 103 12.82 -24.78 -22.98
N THR A 104 14.01 -24.78 -22.39
CA THR A 104 14.15 -24.48 -20.96
C THR A 104 13.77 -23.03 -20.67
N LEU A 105 12.84 -22.82 -19.73
CA LEU A 105 12.32 -21.51 -19.34
C LEU A 105 12.92 -21.02 -18.02
N PHE A 106 13.49 -19.82 -18.02
CA PHE A 106 13.98 -19.14 -16.83
C PHE A 106 13.12 -17.92 -16.51
N TYR A 107 12.93 -17.64 -15.22
CA TYR A 107 12.32 -16.38 -14.79
C TYR A 107 13.28 -15.60 -13.90
N ARG A 108 13.64 -14.39 -14.33
CA ARG A 108 14.59 -13.51 -13.65
C ARG A 108 13.86 -12.36 -12.98
N ALA A 109 13.88 -12.32 -11.66
CA ALA A 109 13.34 -11.22 -10.88
C ALA A 109 14.02 -11.13 -9.51
N ALA A 110 13.80 -10.02 -8.80
CA ALA A 110 14.28 -9.88 -7.43
C ALA A 110 13.62 -10.95 -6.53
N ALA A 111 14.43 -11.79 -5.89
CA ALA A 111 13.99 -12.86 -5.00
C ALA A 111 14.62 -12.72 -3.61
N ASN A 112 14.00 -13.35 -2.61
CA ASN A 112 14.57 -13.47 -1.28
C ASN A 112 15.11 -14.89 -1.11
N ILE A 113 16.35 -15.02 -0.63
CA ILE A 113 17.02 -16.33 -0.49
C ILE A 113 16.33 -17.25 0.53
N ASN A 114 15.54 -16.69 1.44
CA ASN A 114 14.92 -17.42 2.55
C ASN A 114 13.46 -17.83 2.30
N GLN A 115 12.87 -17.49 1.15
CA GLN A 115 11.49 -17.85 0.82
C GLN A 115 11.35 -18.13 -0.69
N PRO A 116 10.67 -19.21 -1.10
CA PRO A 116 10.46 -19.51 -2.52
C PRO A 116 9.59 -18.44 -3.18
N GLY A 117 10.05 -17.83 -4.27
CA GLY A 117 9.34 -16.80 -5.04
C GLY A 117 10.06 -15.46 -5.06
N TYR A 118 9.31 -14.40 -5.33
CA TYR A 118 9.85 -13.10 -5.76
C TYR A 118 9.29 -11.94 -4.96
N ILE A 119 10.05 -10.85 -4.86
CA ILE A 119 9.73 -9.65 -4.09
C ILE A 119 8.68 -8.83 -4.83
N PHE A 120 7.61 -8.43 -4.13
CA PHE A 120 6.53 -7.61 -4.68
C PHE A 120 6.38 -6.32 -3.86
N GLY A 121 7.28 -5.35 -4.05
CA GLY A 121 7.31 -4.13 -3.23
C GLY A 121 7.51 -4.39 -1.73
N ALA A 122 7.06 -3.44 -0.89
CA ALA A 122 7.25 -3.52 0.56
C ALA A 122 6.38 -4.62 1.22
N GLY A 123 7.02 -5.65 1.78
CA GLY A 123 6.35 -6.77 2.46
C GLY A 123 5.52 -7.69 1.55
N GLY A 124 5.45 -7.40 0.26
CA GLY A 124 4.77 -8.22 -0.73
C GLY A 124 5.66 -9.32 -1.31
N HIS A 125 5.01 -10.37 -1.79
CA HIS A 125 5.63 -11.56 -2.36
C HIS A 125 4.75 -12.14 -3.47
N TYR A 126 5.35 -12.66 -4.53
CA TYR A 126 4.63 -13.34 -5.60
C TYR A 126 5.34 -14.60 -6.08
N GLN A 127 4.58 -15.55 -6.62
CA GLN A 127 5.06 -16.81 -7.17
C GLN A 127 4.47 -17.05 -8.56
N LEU A 128 5.23 -17.74 -9.41
CA LEU A 128 4.78 -18.21 -10.71
C LEU A 128 4.85 -19.73 -10.72
N ASN A 129 3.77 -20.38 -11.13
CA ASN A 129 3.67 -21.83 -11.23
C ASN A 129 3.31 -22.23 -12.66
N LEU A 130 4.17 -23.03 -13.30
CA LEU A 130 3.99 -23.55 -14.66
C LEU A 130 3.26 -24.88 -14.60
N ARG A 131 2.17 -25.03 -15.36
CA ARG A 131 1.40 -26.27 -15.45
C ARG A 131 0.75 -26.46 -16.82
N ASP A 132 0.06 -27.58 -16.99
CA ASP A 132 -0.67 -27.94 -18.21
C ASP A 132 0.21 -27.82 -19.47
N VAL A 133 1.45 -28.29 -19.34
CA VAL A 133 2.48 -28.11 -20.37
C VAL A 133 2.36 -29.19 -21.44
N THR A 134 2.29 -28.76 -22.70
CA THR A 134 2.39 -29.63 -23.87
C THR A 134 3.56 -29.20 -24.74
N LEU A 135 4.33 -30.18 -25.21
CA LEU A 135 5.38 -30.02 -26.20
C LEU A 135 4.98 -30.80 -27.45
N ASP A 136 4.91 -30.12 -28.59
CA ASP A 136 4.45 -30.64 -29.88
C ASP A 136 3.08 -31.37 -29.79
N GLY A 137 2.18 -30.82 -28.95
CA GLY A 137 0.83 -31.35 -28.73
C GLY A 137 0.75 -32.52 -27.74
N GLN A 138 1.87 -32.95 -27.15
CA GLN A 138 1.91 -34.04 -26.18
C GLN A 138 2.24 -33.53 -24.79
N GLN A 139 1.57 -34.07 -23.76
CA GLN A 139 1.86 -33.73 -22.37
C GLN A 139 3.28 -34.15 -21.98
N VAL A 140 3.92 -33.33 -21.15
CA VAL A 140 5.27 -33.56 -20.62
C VAL A 140 5.29 -33.33 -19.11
N THR A 141 6.30 -33.86 -18.43
CA THR A 141 6.61 -33.47 -17.04
C THR A 141 7.68 -32.38 -17.03
N LEU A 142 7.86 -31.74 -15.88
CA LEU A 142 8.70 -30.57 -15.68
C LEU A 142 9.77 -30.87 -14.65
N GLY A 143 10.95 -30.27 -14.79
CA GLY A 143 11.96 -30.34 -13.73
C GLY A 143 12.87 -29.13 -13.69
N HIS A 144 13.40 -28.87 -12.50
CA HIS A 144 14.35 -27.80 -12.27
C HIS A 144 15.73 -28.13 -12.83
N VAL A 145 16.32 -27.14 -13.48
CA VAL A 145 17.70 -27.19 -13.99
C VAL A 145 18.40 -25.87 -13.69
N SER A 146 19.72 -25.91 -13.50
CA SER A 146 20.52 -24.69 -13.33
C SER A 146 20.90 -24.08 -14.69
N ALA A 147 20.92 -24.90 -15.74
CA ALA A 147 21.21 -24.53 -17.13
C ALA A 147 20.48 -25.46 -18.11
N SER A 148 20.24 -24.97 -19.32
CA SER A 148 19.70 -25.79 -20.42
C SER A 148 20.59 -27.01 -20.71
N GLY A 149 19.96 -28.13 -21.09
CA GLY A 149 20.62 -29.41 -21.38
C GLY A 149 21.04 -30.24 -20.15
N GLN A 150 20.80 -29.77 -18.92
CA GLN A 150 21.07 -30.54 -17.71
C GLN A 150 19.98 -31.58 -17.41
N LEU A 151 20.36 -32.68 -16.76
CA LEU A 151 19.40 -33.64 -16.22
C LEU A 151 18.75 -33.07 -14.95
N PRO A 152 17.41 -33.01 -14.88
CA PRO A 152 16.70 -32.53 -13.70
C PRO A 152 16.72 -33.59 -12.58
N ALA A 153 16.70 -33.14 -11.32
CA ALA A 153 16.71 -34.04 -10.16
C ALA A 153 15.35 -34.70 -9.90
N ASN A 154 14.25 -33.97 -10.17
CA ASN A 154 12.88 -34.39 -9.93
C ASN A 154 12.03 -34.08 -11.17
N SER A 155 10.89 -34.78 -11.33
CA SER A 155 9.91 -34.50 -12.38
C SER A 155 8.50 -34.36 -11.81
N GLU A 156 7.84 -33.26 -12.10
CA GLU A 156 6.49 -32.94 -11.62
C GLU A 156 5.57 -32.54 -12.78
N SER A 157 4.25 -32.60 -12.58
CA SER A 157 3.27 -32.13 -13.59
C SER A 157 3.04 -30.60 -13.55
N SER A 158 3.44 -29.98 -12.45
CA SER A 158 3.34 -28.54 -12.18
C SER A 158 4.56 -28.13 -11.36
N LEU A 159 5.17 -27.00 -11.68
CA LEU A 159 6.39 -26.58 -11.02
C LEU A 159 6.46 -25.06 -10.88
N ALA A 160 6.76 -24.59 -9.66
CA ALA A 160 6.96 -23.17 -9.39
C ALA A 160 8.39 -22.76 -9.72
N TRP A 161 8.60 -21.58 -10.30
CA TRP A 161 9.96 -21.08 -10.44
C TRP A 161 10.57 -20.74 -9.07
N GLU A 162 11.82 -21.17 -8.86
CA GLU A 162 12.57 -20.94 -7.63
C GLU A 162 13.88 -20.20 -7.92
N GLY A 163 13.95 -18.93 -7.49
CA GLY A 163 15.13 -18.09 -7.66
C GLY A 163 15.55 -18.00 -9.12
N ASP A 164 16.77 -18.48 -9.40
CA ASP A 164 17.44 -18.42 -10.70
C ASP A 164 17.38 -19.73 -11.50
N GLN A 165 16.63 -20.74 -11.02
CA GLN A 165 16.50 -22.03 -11.69
C GLN A 165 15.60 -21.95 -12.93
N GLY A 166 15.95 -22.72 -13.94
CA GLY A 166 15.13 -22.95 -15.13
C GLY A 166 14.19 -24.14 -14.93
N ILE A 167 13.16 -24.20 -15.76
CA ILE A 167 12.25 -25.34 -15.88
C ILE A 167 12.41 -25.93 -17.27
N THR A 168 12.81 -27.20 -17.35
CA THR A 168 12.93 -27.95 -18.60
C THR A 168 11.80 -28.96 -18.75
N MET A 169 11.54 -29.39 -19.99
CA MET A 169 10.50 -30.35 -20.35
C MET A 169 11.08 -31.77 -20.39
N ILE A 170 10.43 -32.70 -19.72
CA ILE A 170 10.91 -34.07 -19.51
C ILE A 170 9.94 -35.09 -20.09
N ARG A 171 10.51 -36.14 -20.69
CA ARG A 171 9.81 -37.40 -20.98
C ARG A 171 10.75 -38.57 -20.67
N ASP A 172 10.21 -39.62 -20.05
CA ASP A 172 10.98 -40.82 -19.67
C ASP A 172 12.29 -40.50 -18.90
N GLY A 173 12.24 -39.47 -18.06
CA GLY A 173 13.37 -39.00 -17.24
C GLY A 173 14.46 -38.23 -17.99
N LYS A 174 14.23 -37.82 -19.25
CA LYS A 174 15.20 -37.08 -20.06
C LYS A 174 14.62 -35.75 -20.59
N PRO A 175 15.44 -34.68 -20.68
CA PRO A 175 15.09 -33.47 -21.40
C PRO A 175 14.71 -33.75 -22.86
N MET A 176 13.72 -33.03 -23.37
CA MET A 176 13.21 -33.19 -24.72
C MET A 176 13.39 -31.92 -25.55
N ASN A 177 13.66 -32.09 -26.84
CA ASN A 177 13.59 -31.02 -27.82
C ASN A 177 12.20 -31.02 -28.47
N GLY A 178 11.67 -29.83 -28.79
CA GLY A 178 10.43 -29.67 -29.52
C GLY A 178 10.34 -28.35 -30.27
N SER A 179 9.28 -28.16 -31.04
CA SER A 179 9.07 -26.95 -31.88
C SER A 179 7.92 -26.07 -31.40
N HIS A 180 6.95 -26.64 -30.67
CA HIS A 180 5.77 -25.96 -30.17
C HIS A 180 5.54 -26.26 -28.70
N LEU A 181 5.68 -25.25 -27.84
CA LEU A 181 5.34 -25.33 -26.43
C LEU A 181 4.05 -24.54 -26.16
N HIS A 182 3.12 -25.14 -25.43
CA HIS A 182 2.00 -24.43 -24.83
C HIS A 182 1.95 -24.75 -23.33
N ALA A 183 1.68 -23.74 -22.52
CA ALA A 183 1.62 -23.89 -21.08
C ALA A 183 0.73 -22.82 -20.41
N THR A 184 0.31 -23.14 -19.20
CA THR A 184 -0.41 -22.22 -18.31
C THR A 184 0.51 -21.77 -17.18
N ILE A 185 0.56 -20.47 -16.91
CA ILE A 185 1.30 -19.88 -15.79
C ILE A 185 0.31 -19.28 -14.80
N ASP A 186 0.25 -19.84 -13.60
CA ASP A 186 -0.48 -19.23 -12.48
C ASP A 186 0.45 -18.30 -11.71
N VAL A 187 0.03 -17.04 -11.56
CA VAL A 187 0.73 -16.00 -10.82
C VAL A 187 -0.08 -15.64 -9.59
N SER A 188 0.45 -15.92 -8.41
CA SER A 188 -0.18 -15.61 -7.13
C SER A 188 0.61 -14.54 -6.38
N ALA A 189 -0.07 -13.62 -5.71
CA ALA A 189 0.56 -12.56 -4.94
C ALA A 189 0.01 -12.50 -3.50
N SER A 190 0.85 -12.07 -2.56
CA SER A 190 0.49 -11.90 -1.14
C SER A 190 1.24 -10.72 -0.52
N ALA A 191 0.70 -10.10 0.53
CA ALA A 191 1.39 -9.07 1.33
C ALA A 191 1.32 -9.36 2.83
N GLN A 192 2.27 -8.83 3.60
CA GLN A 192 2.20 -8.85 5.06
C GLN A 192 1.05 -7.96 5.58
N GLU A 193 0.35 -8.40 6.62
CA GLU A 193 -0.77 -7.65 7.19
C GLU A 193 -0.37 -6.28 7.75
N SER A 194 0.86 -6.12 8.25
CA SER A 194 1.37 -4.83 8.76
C SER A 194 1.41 -3.73 7.69
N GLN A 195 1.59 -4.10 6.41
CA GLN A 195 1.63 -3.16 5.29
C GLN A 195 0.23 -2.72 4.83
N LEU A 196 -0.81 -3.42 5.29
CA LEU A 196 -2.21 -3.06 5.07
C LEU A 196 -2.72 -2.06 6.12
N LYS A 197 -1.99 -1.83 7.22
CA LYS A 197 -2.41 -0.95 8.33
C LYS A 197 -2.14 0.53 8.09
N LEU A 198 -1.68 0.93 6.90
CA LEU A 198 -1.40 2.33 6.59
C LEU A 198 -2.69 3.08 6.21
N ARG A 199 -2.79 4.34 6.66
CA ARG A 199 -3.90 5.28 6.41
C ARG A 199 -4.14 5.56 4.91
N ASN A 200 -3.15 5.28 4.07
CA ASN A 200 -3.13 5.58 2.64
C ASN A 200 -3.33 4.32 1.80
N ALA A 201 -3.63 4.51 0.52
CA ALA A 201 -3.53 3.45 -0.47
C ALA A 201 -2.09 2.91 -0.48
N THR A 202 -1.94 1.60 -0.33
CA THR A 202 -0.65 0.92 -0.52
C THR A 202 -0.61 0.37 -1.93
N GLU A 203 0.48 0.64 -2.64
CA GLU A 203 0.73 0.09 -3.97
C GLU A 203 1.90 -0.88 -3.92
N TRP A 204 1.72 -2.06 -4.50
CA TRP A 204 2.78 -3.03 -4.72
C TRP A 204 3.03 -3.18 -6.21
N GLN A 205 4.31 -3.19 -6.56
CA GLN A 205 4.77 -3.39 -7.92
C GLN A 205 5.91 -4.41 -7.93
N GLY A 206 6.00 -5.16 -9.02
CA GLY A 206 7.07 -6.11 -9.28
C GLY A 206 7.26 -6.28 -10.78
N SER A 207 8.48 -6.60 -11.19
CA SER A 207 8.79 -6.88 -12.59
C SER A 207 9.76 -8.06 -12.66
N GLY A 208 9.62 -8.86 -13.70
CA GLY A 208 10.58 -9.91 -14.03
C GLY A 208 10.64 -10.20 -15.51
N ARG A 209 11.62 -11.00 -15.91
CA ARG A 209 11.87 -11.38 -17.30
C ARG A 209 11.79 -12.89 -17.44
N LEU A 210 10.86 -13.36 -18.25
CA LEU A 210 10.77 -14.75 -18.70
C LEU A 210 11.69 -14.92 -19.90
N GLU A 211 12.57 -15.91 -19.87
CA GLU A 211 13.64 -16.15 -20.85
C GLU A 211 13.57 -17.60 -21.36
N LEU A 212 13.77 -17.80 -22.66
CA LEU A 212 13.89 -19.11 -23.29
C LEU A 212 15.36 -19.43 -23.58
N ALA A 213 15.79 -20.66 -23.28
CA ALA A 213 17.13 -21.15 -23.59
C ALA A 213 17.15 -22.58 -24.18
N PRO A 214 17.96 -22.85 -25.23
CA PRO A 214 18.67 -21.86 -26.04
C PRO A 214 17.71 -21.21 -27.06
N GLY A 215 17.81 -19.90 -27.25
CA GLY A 215 16.92 -19.19 -28.18
C GLY A 215 16.86 -17.70 -27.92
N GLY A 216 17.20 -17.25 -26.70
CA GLY A 216 17.42 -15.84 -26.38
C GLY A 216 16.16 -14.97 -26.35
N GLU A 217 15.01 -15.50 -26.77
CA GLU A 217 13.71 -14.86 -26.63
C GLU A 217 13.41 -14.56 -25.16
N SER A 218 12.89 -13.36 -24.91
CA SER A 218 12.45 -12.98 -23.58
C SER A 218 11.22 -12.08 -23.59
N ARG A 219 10.42 -12.15 -22.53
CA ARG A 219 9.26 -11.29 -22.30
C ARG A 219 9.27 -10.76 -20.88
N TYR A 220 8.88 -9.50 -20.73
CA TYR A 220 8.72 -8.89 -19.41
C TYR A 220 7.32 -9.19 -18.87
N LEU A 221 7.27 -9.42 -17.56
CA LEU A 221 6.04 -9.47 -16.78
C LEU A 221 6.08 -8.32 -15.78
N ASN A 222 5.08 -7.45 -15.84
CA ASN A 222 4.87 -6.39 -14.86
C ASN A 222 3.67 -6.76 -13.99
N LEU A 223 3.81 -6.61 -12.69
CA LEU A 223 2.79 -6.95 -11.71
C LEU A 223 2.46 -5.70 -10.90
N ARG A 224 1.16 -5.47 -10.65
CA ARG A 224 0.71 -4.39 -9.77
C ARG A 224 -0.51 -4.79 -8.94
N ALA A 225 -0.58 -4.26 -7.72
CA ALA A 225 -1.71 -4.39 -6.83
C ALA A 225 -1.85 -3.11 -6.00
N ARG A 226 -3.08 -2.72 -5.65
CA ARG A 226 -3.32 -1.57 -4.78
C ARG A 226 -4.45 -1.79 -3.79
N THR A 227 -4.33 -1.23 -2.60
CA THR A 227 -5.44 -1.14 -1.64
C THR A 227 -6.16 0.19 -1.72
N LEU A 228 -7.45 0.18 -1.41
CA LEU A 228 -8.18 1.41 -1.13
C LEU A 228 -7.97 1.83 0.33
N PRO A 229 -8.00 3.14 0.64
CA PRO A 229 -8.15 3.63 2.01
C PRO A 229 -9.46 3.11 2.60
N VAL A 230 -9.47 2.81 3.91
CA VAL A 230 -10.74 2.51 4.62
C VAL A 230 -11.56 3.80 4.67
N SER A 231 -12.83 3.70 4.32
CA SER A 231 -13.78 4.81 4.43
C SER A 231 -14.73 4.59 5.60
N CYS A 232 -15.04 5.67 6.33
CA CYS A 232 -16.05 5.73 7.37
C CYS A 232 -17.10 6.77 7.00
N VAL A 233 -18.37 6.41 7.15
CA VAL A 233 -19.51 7.27 6.85
C VAL A 233 -20.19 7.67 8.16
N PRO A 234 -20.10 8.94 8.59
CA PRO A 234 -20.87 9.45 9.73
C PRO A 234 -22.31 9.72 9.30
N MET A 235 -23.27 9.38 10.17
CA MET A 235 -24.68 9.69 10.00
C MET A 235 -25.25 10.26 11.30
N LEU A 236 -26.06 11.30 11.16
CA LEU A 236 -26.81 11.89 12.26
C LEU A 236 -28.29 11.60 12.08
N SER A 237 -28.95 11.16 13.15
CA SER A 237 -30.41 11.01 13.15
C SER A 237 -31.09 12.34 12.78
N HIS A 238 -32.20 12.27 12.05
CA HIS A 238 -32.94 13.44 11.56
C HIS A 238 -32.08 14.42 10.73
N GLY A 239 -31.02 13.92 10.07
CA GLY A 239 -30.09 14.74 9.29
C GLY A 239 -29.33 15.78 10.13
N GLY A 240 -29.21 15.56 11.45
CA GLY A 240 -28.55 16.49 12.36
C GLY A 240 -29.36 17.72 12.75
N THR A 241 -30.64 17.80 12.39
CA THR A 241 -31.48 18.95 12.72
C THR A 241 -32.07 18.84 14.14
N VAL A 242 -31.80 19.84 14.99
CA VAL A 242 -32.42 19.99 16.31
C VAL A 242 -33.44 21.12 16.28
N LYS A 243 -34.70 20.82 16.62
CA LYS A 243 -35.75 21.84 16.75
C LYS A 243 -35.88 22.28 18.21
N LEU A 244 -35.60 23.56 18.46
CA LEU A 244 -35.78 24.16 19.79
C LEU A 244 -37.23 24.59 20.05
N GLY A 245 -37.99 24.83 18.98
CA GLY A 245 -39.35 25.36 19.09
C GLY A 245 -39.36 26.87 19.32
N LYS A 246 -40.53 27.41 19.69
CA LYS A 246 -40.69 28.82 20.04
C LYS A 246 -40.35 29.02 21.51
N ILE A 247 -39.56 30.04 21.80
CA ILE A 247 -39.18 30.42 23.17
C ILE A 247 -39.83 31.76 23.45
N SER A 248 -40.65 31.84 24.50
CA SER A 248 -41.28 33.09 24.89
C SER A 248 -40.26 33.98 25.60
N HIS A 249 -40.30 35.28 25.34
CA HIS A 249 -39.52 36.26 26.09
C HIS A 249 -39.76 36.17 27.60
N ARG A 250 -40.96 35.74 28.03
CA ARG A 250 -41.30 35.57 29.45
C ARG A 250 -40.58 34.39 30.12
N ASP A 251 -40.10 33.44 29.33
CA ASP A 251 -39.38 32.26 29.83
C ASP A 251 -37.86 32.51 29.96
N LEU A 252 -37.40 33.66 29.45
CA LEU A 252 -36.03 34.15 29.50
C LEU A 252 -35.80 35.05 30.71
N SER A 253 -34.58 35.05 31.22
CA SER A 253 -34.18 35.87 32.36
C SER A 253 -33.55 37.18 31.90
N VAL A 254 -33.79 38.26 32.65
CA VAL A 254 -33.25 39.58 32.33
C VAL A 254 -31.73 39.66 32.52
N ASN A 255 -31.21 39.00 33.56
CA ASN A 255 -29.82 39.15 33.98
C ASN A 255 -28.97 37.89 33.86
N GLU A 256 -29.61 36.73 33.69
CA GLU A 256 -28.94 35.42 33.66
C GLU A 256 -29.23 34.72 32.34
N SER A 257 -28.29 33.91 31.89
CA SER A 257 -28.50 33.06 30.72
C SER A 257 -29.51 31.96 31.04
N LYS A 258 -30.37 31.65 30.07
CA LYS A 258 -31.40 30.61 30.20
C LYS A 258 -30.92 29.31 29.54
N LYS A 259 -30.73 28.28 30.35
CA LYS A 259 -30.55 26.91 29.84
C LYS A 259 -31.89 26.34 29.38
N LEU A 260 -31.89 25.83 28.15
CA LEU A 260 -33.02 25.10 27.59
C LEU A 260 -32.93 23.62 27.94
N GLN A 261 -34.01 22.88 27.69
CA GLN A 261 -34.01 21.44 27.84
C GLN A 261 -33.07 20.81 26.79
N SER A 262 -32.17 19.95 27.26
CA SER A 262 -31.23 19.21 26.40
C SER A 262 -31.95 18.42 25.31
N ARG A 263 -31.25 18.25 24.18
CA ARG A 263 -31.72 17.47 23.03
C ARG A 263 -30.67 16.43 22.67
N ASN A 264 -31.12 15.22 22.35
CA ASN A 264 -30.21 14.14 21.95
C ASN A 264 -30.38 13.85 20.46
N ILE A 265 -29.25 13.68 19.77
CA ILE A 265 -29.19 13.19 18.40
C ILE A 265 -28.30 11.95 18.42
N GLN A 266 -28.73 10.88 17.75
CA GLN A 266 -27.87 9.74 17.54
C GLN A 266 -26.84 10.05 16.46
N LEU A 267 -25.56 9.83 16.76
CA LEU A 267 -24.46 9.77 15.81
C LEU A 267 -24.08 8.30 15.62
N SER A 268 -24.06 7.85 14.37
CA SER A 268 -23.48 6.57 13.99
C SER A 268 -22.31 6.79 13.04
N VAL A 269 -21.25 6.01 13.17
CA VAL A 269 -20.15 5.96 12.20
C VAL A 269 -19.98 4.52 11.78
N ALA A 270 -20.13 4.27 10.48
CA ALA A 270 -19.93 2.94 9.89
C ALA A 270 -18.71 2.98 8.99
N CYS A 271 -17.72 2.16 9.29
CA CYS A 271 -16.50 2.01 8.53
C CYS A 271 -16.53 0.71 7.75
N GLU A 272 -15.79 0.65 6.64
CA GLU A 272 -15.65 -0.58 5.89
C GLU A 272 -14.83 -1.63 6.65
N ALA A 273 -13.96 -1.24 7.59
CA ALA A 273 -13.17 -2.17 8.40
C ALA A 273 -12.79 -1.51 9.74
N PRO A 274 -12.33 -2.28 10.75
CA PRO A 274 -11.84 -1.72 12.01
C PRO A 274 -10.72 -0.70 11.80
N VAL A 275 -10.97 0.55 12.18
CA VAL A 275 -10.02 1.67 12.00
C VAL A 275 -10.05 2.59 13.20
N SER A 276 -8.89 3.10 13.60
CA SER A 276 -8.79 4.11 14.65
C SER A 276 -9.18 5.47 14.07
N PHE A 277 -10.21 6.08 14.61
CA PHE A 277 -10.61 7.44 14.23
C PHE A 277 -11.01 8.25 15.46
N ALA A 278 -11.07 9.56 15.28
CA ALA A 278 -11.60 10.51 16.24
C ALA A 278 -12.61 11.44 15.57
N LEU A 279 -13.42 12.08 16.38
CA LEU A 279 -14.35 13.12 15.98
C LEU A 279 -13.65 14.47 16.12
N LYS A 280 -13.70 15.25 15.05
CA LYS A 280 -13.32 16.66 15.03
C LYS A 280 -14.59 17.48 14.85
N THR A 281 -14.71 18.56 15.62
CA THR A 281 -15.86 19.46 15.51
C THR A 281 -15.45 20.83 15.00
N ILE A 282 -16.32 21.44 14.21
CA ILE A 282 -16.14 22.79 13.66
C ILE A 282 -17.40 23.58 13.96
N ASP A 283 -17.24 24.78 14.49
CA ASP A 283 -18.33 25.75 14.62
C ASP A 283 -18.48 26.54 13.32
N ASN A 284 -19.60 26.34 12.61
CA ASN A 284 -19.87 27.03 11.36
C ASN A 284 -20.32 28.49 11.60
N GLN A 285 -20.51 28.90 12.86
CA GLN A 285 -20.83 30.26 13.28
C GLN A 285 -19.83 30.79 14.31
N LEU A 286 -18.55 30.45 14.11
CA LEU A 286 -17.46 30.85 14.96
C LEU A 286 -17.49 32.37 15.25
N GLY A 287 -17.38 32.72 16.52
CA GLY A 287 -17.39 34.12 16.98
C GLY A 287 -18.75 34.68 17.36
N THR A 288 -19.84 33.90 17.20
CA THR A 288 -21.20 34.31 17.62
C THR A 288 -21.66 33.67 18.94
N ALA A 289 -20.78 32.96 19.63
CA ALA A 289 -21.08 32.39 20.93
C ALA A 289 -21.13 33.49 22.00
N ALA A 290 -22.25 33.58 22.73
CA ALA A 290 -22.39 34.54 23.84
C ALA A 290 -21.46 34.26 25.02
N ARG A 291 -20.93 33.03 25.13
CA ARG A 291 -19.97 32.62 26.13
C ARG A 291 -18.66 32.20 25.45
N SER A 292 -17.54 32.67 26.00
CA SER A 292 -16.21 32.22 25.56
C SER A 292 -15.92 30.79 26.04
N GLY A 293 -15.21 30.04 25.22
CA GLY A 293 -14.81 28.66 25.51
C GLY A 293 -14.65 27.83 24.25
N ASN A 294 -13.80 26.82 24.29
CA ASN A 294 -13.51 26.01 23.11
C ASN A 294 -14.65 25.00 22.84
N GLU A 295 -15.47 24.71 23.83
CA GLU A 295 -16.66 23.86 23.76
C GLU A 295 -17.95 24.65 23.46
N GLN A 296 -17.88 25.99 23.42
CA GLN A 296 -19.04 26.87 23.20
C GLN A 296 -19.23 27.18 21.71
N PHE A 297 -20.30 26.69 21.11
CA PHE A 297 -20.64 26.90 19.71
C PHE A 297 -21.68 28.02 19.57
N GLY A 298 -21.57 28.82 18.50
CA GLY A 298 -22.39 30.01 18.31
C GLY A 298 -23.83 29.77 17.85
N LEU A 299 -24.77 30.56 18.38
CA LEU A 299 -26.18 30.56 17.97
C LEU A 299 -26.55 31.76 17.08
N GLY A 300 -25.55 32.39 16.48
CA GLY A 300 -25.73 33.58 15.67
C GLY A 300 -25.89 34.85 16.52
N ASN A 301 -26.16 35.95 15.81
CA ASN A 301 -26.36 37.26 16.41
C ASN A 301 -27.78 37.77 16.13
N ASP A 302 -28.28 38.63 17.02
CA ASP A 302 -29.53 39.36 16.80
C ASP A 302 -29.37 40.47 15.74
N SER A 303 -30.45 41.23 15.50
CA SER A 303 -30.46 42.32 14.51
C SER A 303 -29.52 43.48 14.84
N SER A 304 -29.03 43.58 16.09
CA SER A 304 -28.05 44.55 16.56
C SER A 304 -26.64 43.97 16.69
N ALA A 305 -26.42 42.78 16.14
CA ALA A 305 -25.16 42.04 16.20
C ALA A 305 -24.75 41.57 17.61
N ASN A 306 -25.67 41.48 18.58
CA ASN A 306 -25.38 40.88 19.87
C ASN A 306 -25.46 39.34 19.77
N PRO A 307 -24.52 38.59 20.37
CA PRO A 307 -24.57 37.13 20.42
C PRO A 307 -25.84 36.62 21.11
N ILE A 308 -26.61 35.78 20.42
CA ILE A 308 -27.90 35.29 20.93
C ILE A 308 -27.73 34.29 22.08
N GLY A 309 -26.66 33.50 22.03
CA GLY A 309 -26.40 32.44 22.99
C GLY A 309 -25.26 31.54 22.55
N SER A 310 -25.15 30.39 23.21
CA SER A 310 -24.23 29.33 22.81
C SER A 310 -24.84 27.95 23.03
N TYR A 311 -24.30 26.95 22.37
CA TYR A 311 -24.62 25.56 22.64
C TYR A 311 -23.35 24.75 22.82
N THR A 312 -23.45 23.64 23.54
CA THR A 312 -22.37 22.66 23.68
C THR A 312 -22.81 21.33 23.10
N LEU A 313 -21.83 20.60 22.56
CA LEU A 313 -22.00 19.22 22.13
C LEU A 313 -21.24 18.34 23.11
N SER A 314 -21.85 17.26 23.56
CA SER A 314 -21.20 16.31 24.44
C SER A 314 -21.64 14.88 24.19
N ILE A 315 -20.75 13.96 24.52
CA ILE A 315 -20.96 12.53 24.37
C ILE A 315 -20.83 11.90 25.75
N ASP A 316 -21.71 10.94 26.06
CA ASP A 316 -21.57 10.10 27.24
C ASP A 316 -21.12 8.70 26.83
N SER A 317 -20.00 8.25 27.41
CA SER A 317 -19.45 6.93 27.12
C SER A 317 -20.43 5.80 27.48
N ALA A 318 -21.29 6.00 28.49
CA ALA A 318 -22.32 5.02 28.88
C ALA A 318 -23.45 4.88 27.85
N SER A 319 -23.63 5.87 26.97
CA SER A 319 -24.58 5.83 25.86
C SER A 319 -23.94 5.39 24.53
N SER A 320 -22.66 5.03 24.56
CA SER A 320 -21.87 4.70 23.38
C SER A 320 -21.66 3.20 23.28
N GLN A 321 -21.76 2.67 22.07
CA GLN A 321 -21.47 1.28 21.75
C GLN A 321 -20.63 1.22 20.49
N ALA A 322 -19.64 0.33 20.47
CA ALA A 322 -18.84 0.09 19.28
C ALA A 322 -18.61 -1.41 19.08
N ASP A 323 -18.91 -1.88 17.87
CA ASP A 323 -18.86 -3.30 17.52
C ASP A 323 -19.55 -4.18 18.58
N SER A 324 -18.84 -5.17 19.11
CA SER A 324 -19.28 -6.04 20.21
C SER A 324 -18.64 -5.71 21.56
N HIS A 325 -18.09 -4.50 21.74
CA HIS A 325 -17.44 -4.11 22.99
C HIS A 325 -18.46 -3.72 24.05
N ALA A 326 -18.30 -4.24 25.26
CA ALA A 326 -19.21 -4.00 26.38
C ALA A 326 -19.11 -2.58 26.93
N ASP A 327 -17.89 -2.05 27.03
CA ASP A 327 -17.61 -0.72 27.57
C ASP A 327 -16.75 0.09 26.60
N LEU A 328 -17.01 1.40 26.56
CA LEU A 328 -16.18 2.39 25.88
C LEU A 328 -15.78 3.51 26.82
N TYR A 329 -14.63 4.09 26.51
CA TYR A 329 -14.02 5.21 27.20
C TYR A 329 -13.68 6.29 26.20
N LEU A 330 -13.76 7.54 26.65
CA LEU A 330 -13.50 8.73 25.85
C LEU A 330 -12.10 9.25 26.14
N THR A 331 -11.39 9.66 25.09
CA THR A 331 -10.05 10.27 25.16
C THR A 331 -9.99 11.48 24.23
N GLN A 332 -9.16 12.48 24.56
CA GLN A 332 -8.97 13.66 23.73
C GLN A 332 -7.50 13.87 23.37
N ALA A 333 -7.27 14.50 22.23
CA ALA A 333 -5.95 14.96 21.81
C ALA A 333 -6.04 16.35 21.19
N PRO A 334 -4.94 17.14 21.15
CA PRO A 334 -4.88 18.31 20.29
C PRO A 334 -5.14 17.94 18.81
N LEU A 335 -5.50 18.91 17.96
CA LEU A 335 -5.76 18.66 16.53
C LEU A 335 -4.58 18.02 15.77
N SER A 336 -3.36 18.11 16.30
CA SER A 336 -2.17 17.42 15.77
C SER A 336 -2.16 15.90 16.03
N ALA A 337 -3.09 15.38 16.85
CA ALA A 337 -3.12 14.00 17.33
C ALA A 337 -1.81 13.53 18.00
N SER A 338 -1.02 14.45 18.56
CA SER A 338 0.33 14.16 19.05
C SER A 338 0.37 13.47 20.41
N SER A 339 -0.68 13.63 21.23
CA SER A 339 -0.76 13.08 22.59
C SER A 339 -2.21 12.94 23.01
N TRP A 340 -2.58 11.75 23.50
CA TRP A 340 -3.92 11.45 23.95
C TRP A 340 -4.02 11.52 25.47
N SER A 341 -5.14 12.05 25.96
CA SER A 341 -5.47 12.05 27.38
C SER A 341 -5.73 10.62 27.87
N GLU A 342 -5.65 10.44 29.18
CA GLU A 342 -6.15 9.22 29.82
C GLU A 342 -7.63 9.01 29.46
N ALA A 343 -7.96 7.77 29.07
CA ALA A 343 -9.30 7.41 28.67
C ALA A 343 -10.21 7.20 29.87
N VAL A 344 -11.31 7.96 29.91
CA VAL A 344 -12.24 8.02 31.05
C VAL A 344 -13.65 7.62 30.63
N SER A 345 -14.44 7.15 31.60
CA SER A 345 -15.88 6.97 31.43
C SER A 345 -16.64 8.25 31.79
N GLY A 346 -17.86 8.37 31.26
CA GLY A 346 -18.78 9.46 31.55
C GLY A 346 -18.91 10.45 30.40
N ARG A 347 -19.33 11.67 30.75
CA ARG A 347 -19.65 12.73 29.78
C ARG A 347 -18.43 13.58 29.45
N MET A 348 -18.20 13.77 28.16
CA MET A 348 -17.14 14.61 27.62
C MET A 348 -17.71 15.62 26.64
N ALA A 349 -17.32 16.89 26.80
CA ALA A 349 -17.67 17.94 25.85
C ALA A 349 -16.76 17.87 24.62
N LEU A 350 -17.34 18.04 23.44
CA LEU A 350 -16.59 18.18 22.21
C LEU A 350 -16.09 19.61 22.08
N SER A 351 -14.82 19.76 21.71
CA SER A 351 -14.17 21.05 21.59
C SER A 351 -13.75 21.33 20.14
N LYS A 352 -13.68 22.61 19.78
CA LYS A 352 -13.24 23.09 18.46
C LYS A 352 -11.73 22.92 18.22
N ASP A 353 -10.95 22.71 19.29
CA ASP A 353 -9.48 22.65 19.27
C ASP A 353 -8.91 21.27 19.66
N SER A 354 -9.78 20.28 19.85
CA SER A 354 -9.39 18.93 20.20
C SER A 354 -10.11 17.88 19.35
N LEU A 355 -9.45 16.74 19.19
CA LEU A 355 -10.01 15.51 18.67
C LEU A 355 -10.59 14.72 19.85
N SER A 356 -11.77 14.13 19.68
CA SER A 356 -12.39 13.26 20.68
C SER A 356 -12.54 11.85 20.13
N GLY A 357 -12.00 10.85 20.83
CA GLY A 357 -11.93 9.48 20.35
C GLY A 357 -12.49 8.47 21.35
N PHE A 358 -12.73 7.25 20.85
CA PHE A 358 -13.27 6.14 21.62
C PHE A 358 -12.23 5.04 21.75
N THR A 359 -12.10 4.48 22.95
CA THR A 359 -11.21 3.36 23.21
C THR A 359 -11.88 2.32 24.09
N THR A 360 -11.47 1.07 23.93
CA THR A 360 -12.03 -0.09 24.65
C THR A 360 -11.27 -0.39 25.94
N ARG A 361 -10.31 0.48 26.31
CA ARG A 361 -9.43 0.33 27.47
C ARG A 361 -9.47 1.56 28.36
N ALA A 362 -9.97 1.38 29.58
CA ALA A 362 -9.90 2.39 30.64
C ALA A 362 -8.45 2.81 30.90
N GLY A 363 -8.22 4.09 31.17
CA GLY A 363 -6.90 4.61 31.52
C GLY A 363 -5.90 4.68 30.36
N SER A 364 -6.28 4.29 29.14
CA SER A 364 -5.37 4.31 27.99
C SER A 364 -5.05 5.73 27.55
N ASN A 365 -3.79 5.97 27.21
CA ASN A 365 -3.28 7.21 26.60
C ASN A 365 -2.70 6.95 25.19
N THR A 366 -3.01 5.80 24.58
CA THR A 366 -2.53 5.44 23.24
C THR A 366 -3.46 5.93 22.13
N GLY A 367 -4.60 6.52 22.51
CA GLY A 367 -5.62 7.02 21.59
C GLY A 367 -6.72 6.01 21.26
N PRO A 368 -7.48 6.27 20.18
CA PRO A 368 -8.68 5.52 19.85
C PRO A 368 -8.37 4.08 19.45
N SER A 369 -9.21 3.16 19.93
CA SER A 369 -9.14 1.76 19.48
C SER A 369 -9.68 1.63 18.06
N PRO A 370 -9.15 0.72 17.24
CA PRO A 370 -9.74 0.42 15.94
C PRO A 370 -11.14 -0.18 16.11
N ILE A 371 -12.15 0.46 15.53
CA ILE A 371 -13.56 0.01 15.57
C ILE A 371 -14.19 0.14 14.18
N GLU A 372 -15.22 -0.65 13.89
CA GLU A 372 -15.91 -0.67 12.59
C GLU A 372 -17.25 0.06 12.64
N GLN A 373 -18.02 -0.16 13.70
CA GLN A 373 -19.30 0.48 13.94
C GLN A 373 -19.24 1.23 15.26
N LEU A 374 -19.62 2.50 15.24
CA LEU A 374 -19.84 3.32 16.43
C LEU A 374 -21.29 3.80 16.43
N ASN A 375 -21.96 3.70 17.58
CA ASN A 375 -23.25 4.32 17.85
C ASN A 375 -23.15 5.08 19.16
N THR A 376 -23.54 6.36 19.18
CA THR A 376 -23.49 7.19 20.39
C THR A 376 -24.57 8.27 20.36
N LEU A 377 -24.87 8.84 21.53
CA LEU A 377 -25.76 9.99 21.65
C LEU A 377 -24.96 11.27 21.82
N LEU A 378 -25.14 12.20 20.88
CA LEU A 378 -24.74 13.58 21.03
C LEU A 378 -25.81 14.32 21.82
N THR A 379 -25.47 14.80 23.01
CA THR A 379 -26.31 15.73 23.75
C THR A 379 -25.98 17.16 23.37
N VAL A 380 -27.00 17.90 22.98
CA VAL A 380 -26.98 19.32 22.66
C VAL A 380 -27.59 20.09 23.82
N ASP A 381 -26.77 20.86 24.53
CA ASP A 381 -27.22 21.77 25.57
C ASP A 381 -27.19 23.19 25.05
N VAL A 382 -28.33 23.88 25.09
CA VAL A 382 -28.48 25.24 24.56
C VAL A 382 -28.67 26.22 25.70
N GLU A 383 -27.95 27.32 25.64
CA GLU A 383 -28.02 28.42 26.59
C GLU A 383 -28.24 29.75 25.85
N ILE A 384 -29.36 30.42 26.15
CA ILE A 384 -29.72 31.72 25.57
C ILE A 384 -29.20 32.83 26.47
N ALA A 385 -28.61 33.88 25.87
CA ALA A 385 -28.10 35.04 26.60
C ALA A 385 -29.22 35.77 27.36
N PRO A 386 -28.88 36.50 28.44
CA PRO A 386 -29.85 37.29 29.18
C PRO A 386 -30.52 38.35 28.29
N THR A 387 -31.81 38.62 28.48
CA THR A 387 -32.56 39.50 27.57
C THR A 387 -32.05 40.94 27.57
N ARG A 388 -31.40 41.41 28.64
CA ARG A 388 -30.74 42.73 28.66
C ARG A 388 -29.58 42.86 27.66
N ALA A 389 -29.02 41.74 27.22
CA ALA A 389 -27.93 41.67 26.26
C ALA A 389 -28.44 41.39 24.83
N LEU A 390 -29.76 41.27 24.65
CA LEU A 390 -30.40 40.96 23.38
C LEU A 390 -31.27 42.12 22.92
N ASN A 391 -31.30 42.36 21.62
CA ASN A 391 -32.30 43.18 20.98
C ASN A 391 -33.56 42.36 20.72
N VAL A 392 -34.51 42.46 21.64
CA VAL A 392 -35.81 41.75 21.62
C VAL A 392 -36.93 42.60 21.01
N SER A 393 -36.60 43.63 20.22
CA SER A 393 -37.60 44.46 19.52
C SER A 393 -38.43 43.67 18.51
N ASP A 394 -37.83 42.61 17.95
CA ASP A 394 -38.40 41.76 16.91
C ASP A 394 -38.19 40.28 17.25
N GLU A 395 -38.79 39.40 16.44
CA GLU A 395 -38.54 37.96 16.53
C GLU A 395 -37.07 37.65 16.20
N ILE A 396 -36.37 37.00 17.13
CA ILE A 396 -34.98 36.57 16.96
C ILE A 396 -34.98 35.12 16.48
N GLU A 397 -34.39 34.88 15.32
CA GLU A 397 -34.20 33.52 14.81
C GLU A 397 -32.94 32.89 15.41
N ILE A 398 -33.12 31.87 16.27
CA ILE A 398 -32.01 31.15 16.89
C ILE A 398 -31.53 30.06 15.93
N LYS A 399 -30.34 30.23 15.38
CA LYS A 399 -29.71 29.26 14.47
C LYS A 399 -28.32 28.93 14.96
N GLY A 400 -28.05 27.65 15.21
CA GLY A 400 -26.71 27.12 15.44
C GLY A 400 -26.32 26.16 14.31
N SER A 401 -25.03 26.05 14.01
CA SER A 401 -24.54 25.05 13.05
C SER A 401 -23.13 24.60 13.41
N ALA A 402 -22.92 23.28 13.43
CA ALA A 402 -21.61 22.67 13.61
C ALA A 402 -21.43 21.50 12.64
N THR A 403 -20.19 21.26 12.27
CA THR A 403 -19.78 20.11 11.45
C THR A 403 -19.07 19.09 12.34
N ILE A 404 -19.40 17.81 12.19
CA ILE A 404 -18.69 16.69 12.81
C ILE A 404 -17.96 15.94 11.70
N GLU A 405 -16.63 15.91 11.79
CA GLU A 405 -15.76 15.23 10.84
C GLU A 405 -15.16 13.97 11.47
N VAL A 406 -15.06 12.90 10.69
CA VAL A 406 -14.25 11.73 11.05
C VAL A 406 -12.79 12.01 10.69
N PHE A 407 -11.92 11.98 11.70
CA PHE A 407 -10.48 12.19 11.57
C PHE A 407 -9.73 10.88 11.80
N TYR A 408 -9.08 10.35 10.77
CA TYR A 408 -8.37 9.06 10.82
C TYR A 408 -7.03 9.13 11.59
N ILE A 409 -6.78 8.13 12.45
CA ILE A 409 -5.57 7.96 13.29
C ILE A 409 -4.65 6.84 12.77
#